data_AF-A0A090AGD9-F1
#
_entry.id   AF-A0A090AGD9-F1
#
_cell.length_a   1.000
_cell.length_b   1.000
_cell.length_c   1.000
_cell.angle_alpha   90.00
_cell.angle_beta   90.00
_cell.angle_gamma   90.00
#
_symmetry.space_group_name_H-M   'P 1'
#
loop_
_entity.id
_entity.type
_entity.pdbx_description
1 polymer ?
#
loop_
_entity_poly.entity_id
_entity_poly.type
_entity_poly.pdbx_seq_one_letter_code
_entity_poly.pdbx_strand_id
1 'polypeptide(L)'
;MKVDILKGHVSKDHIHLLLSIPPQVTISRLVQQLKGKSSFKALSHFPELKKVFWGRHVWARGYFVHTRGNATDEVIKMYIENQKHDDDDFQIEG
;
A
#
# COMPACT_ATOMS: atom_id res chain seq x y z
N MET A 1 5.78 14.78 -7.76
CA MET A 1 6.19 13.95 -6.61
C MET A 1 6.52 12.58 -7.18
N LYS A 2 7.80 12.26 -7.35
CA LYS A 2 8.22 10.96 -7.93
C LYS A 2 8.36 9.98 -6.77
N VAL A 3 7.34 9.17 -6.52
CA VAL A 3 7.39 8.06 -5.56
C VAL A 3 7.24 6.80 -6.38
N ASP A 4 8.21 5.91 -6.26
CA ASP A 4 8.25 4.68 -7.05
C ASP A 4 7.80 3.51 -6.15
N ILE A 5 6.88 2.67 -6.65
CA ILE A 5 6.48 1.44 -5.97
C ILE A 5 7.46 0.35 -6.42
N LEU A 6 8.30 -0.10 -5.49
CA LEU A 6 9.33 -1.10 -5.78
C LEU A 6 8.75 -2.53 -5.69
N LYS A 7 7.83 -2.78 -4.75
CA LYS A 7 7.09 -4.05 -4.61
C LYS A 7 5.79 -3.81 -3.85
N GLY A 8 4.77 -4.61 -4.11
CA GLY A 8 3.53 -4.61 -3.34
C GLY A 8 2.96 -6.00 -3.13
N HIS A 9 2.18 -6.14 -2.06
CA HIS A 9 1.38 -7.32 -1.76
C HIS A 9 -0.01 -6.87 -1.31
N VAL A 10 -1.04 -7.44 -1.91
CA VAL A 10 -2.44 -7.17 -1.55
C VAL A 10 -2.98 -8.40 -0.81
N SER A 11 -3.31 -8.23 0.47
CA SER A 11 -3.99 -9.26 1.24
C SER A 11 -5.50 -8.97 1.30
N LYS A 12 -6.27 -9.93 1.81
CA LYS A 12 -7.74 -9.83 1.93
C LYS A 12 -8.20 -8.62 2.75
N ASP A 13 -7.43 -8.19 3.74
CA ASP A 13 -7.79 -7.13 4.69
C ASP A 13 -6.74 -6.01 4.84
N HIS A 14 -5.57 -6.10 4.20
CA HIS A 14 -4.52 -5.10 4.25
C HIS A 14 -3.61 -5.11 3.01
N ILE A 15 -2.80 -4.06 2.84
CA ILE A 15 -1.83 -3.94 1.74
C ILE A 15 -0.46 -3.59 2.32
N HIS A 16 0.58 -4.27 1.84
CA HIS A 16 1.99 -3.92 2.07
C HIS A 16 2.58 -3.27 0.82
N LEU A 17 3.26 -2.14 0.98
CA LEU A 17 3.95 -1.44 -0.10
C LEU A 17 5.39 -1.14 0.30
N LEU A 18 6.33 -1.53 -0.56
CA LEU A 18 7.70 -1.04 -0.53
C LEU A 18 7.83 0.13 -1.49
N LEU A 19 8.21 1.29 -0.97
CA LEU A 19 8.23 2.55 -1.72
C LEU A 19 9.63 3.18 -1.69
N SER A 20 10.08 3.69 -2.84
CA SER A 20 11.18 4.66 -2.92
C SER A 20 10.59 6.07 -2.84
N ILE A 21 10.94 6.82 -1.80
CA ILE A 21 10.32 8.10 -1.46
C ILE A 21 11.39 9.19 -1.38
N PRO A 22 11.25 10.30 -2.13
CA PRO A 22 12.14 11.45 -1.99
C PRO A 22 12.04 12.09 -0.60
N PRO A 23 13.14 12.58 -0.01
CA PRO A 23 13.17 13.07 1.37
C PRO A 23 12.22 14.26 1.64
N GLN A 24 11.89 15.04 0.61
CA GLN A 24 10.93 16.15 0.70
C GLN A 24 9.47 15.71 0.81
N VAL A 25 9.18 14.42 0.64
CA VAL A 25 7.81 13.87 0.71
C VAL A 25 7.51 13.42 2.13
N THR A 26 6.56 14.07 2.77
CA THR A 26 6.07 13.62 4.08
C THR A 26 5.27 12.32 3.93
N ILE A 27 5.64 11.30 4.72
CA ILE A 27 4.96 10.00 4.73
C ILE A 27 3.46 10.13 5.00
N SER A 28 3.07 10.95 5.98
CA SER A 28 1.65 11.14 6.32
C SER A 28 0.82 11.66 5.15
N ARG A 29 1.38 12.60 4.36
CA ARG A 29 0.74 13.14 3.16
C ARG A 29 0.66 12.10 2.05
N LEU A 30 1.71 11.30 1.86
CA LEU A 30 1.71 10.21 0.89
C LEU A 30 0.64 9.17 1.23
N VAL A 31 0.59 8.69 2.48
CA VAL A 31 -0.39 7.69 2.93
C VAL A 31 -1.82 8.22 2.85
N GLN A 32 -2.05 9.49 3.21
CA GLN A 32 -3.34 10.13 3.03
C GLN A 32 -3.79 10.09 1.56
N GLN A 33 -2.90 10.40 0.61
CA GLN A 33 -3.21 10.34 -0.81
C GLN A 33 -3.44 8.91 -1.31
N LEU A 34 -2.60 7.95 -0.90
CA LEU A 34 -2.74 6.55 -1.28
C LEU A 34 -4.10 6.00 -0.82
N LYS A 35 -4.43 6.15 0.46
CA LYS A 35 -5.70 5.69 1.03
C LYS A 35 -6.89 6.41 0.43
N GLY A 36 -6.82 7.74 0.30
CA GLY A 36 -7.92 8.54 -0.25
C GLY A 36 -8.21 8.22 -1.72
N LYS A 37 -7.17 8.18 -2.57
CA LYS A 37 -7.34 7.91 -4.01
C LYS A 37 -7.74 6.47 -4.27
N SER A 38 -7.19 5.49 -3.53
CA SER A 38 -7.60 4.10 -3.66
C SER A 38 -9.05 3.88 -3.22
N SER A 39 -9.49 4.46 -2.10
CA SER A 39 -10.91 4.44 -1.70
C SER A 39 -11.81 5.03 -2.78
N PHE A 40 -11.44 6.19 -3.32
CA PHE A 40 -12.21 6.83 -4.38
C PHE A 40 -12.31 5.96 -5.62
N LYS A 41 -11.18 5.41 -6.08
CA LYS A 41 -11.15 4.52 -7.26
C LYS A 41 -11.94 3.24 -7.01
N ALA A 42 -11.71 2.54 -5.90
CA ALA A 42 -12.40 1.29 -5.58
C ALA A 42 -13.92 1.49 -5.51
N LEU A 43 -14.39 2.50 -4.77
CA LEU A 43 -15.83 2.79 -4.66
C LEU A 43 -16.44 3.29 -5.99
N SER A 44 -15.64 3.84 -6.89
CA SER A 44 -16.13 4.27 -8.22
C SER A 44 -16.23 3.10 -9.19
N HIS A 45 -15.28 2.15 -9.17
CA HIS A 45 -15.27 0.99 -10.06
C HIS A 45 -16.16 -0.15 -9.57
N PHE A 46 -16.37 -0.27 -8.25
CA PHE A 46 -17.14 -1.33 -7.60
C PHE A 46 -18.25 -0.73 -6.74
N PRO A 47 -19.39 -0.31 -7.32
CA PRO A 47 -20.48 0.35 -6.60
C PRO A 47 -21.04 -0.46 -5.43
N GLU A 48 -20.97 -1.80 -5.49
CA GLU A 48 -21.35 -2.73 -4.44
C GLU A 48 -20.57 -2.50 -3.13
N LEU A 49 -19.31 -2.06 -3.22
CA LEU A 49 -18.49 -1.76 -2.06
C LEU A 49 -19.02 -0.58 -1.25
N LYS A 50 -19.84 0.30 -1.84
CA LYS A 50 -20.48 1.41 -1.10
C LYS A 50 -21.46 0.92 -0.04
N LYS A 51 -22.04 -0.26 -0.23
CA LYS A 51 -22.95 -0.88 0.77
C LYS A 51 -22.17 -1.49 1.93
N VAL A 52 -20.99 -2.04 1.64
CA VAL A 52 -20.10 -2.66 2.65
C VAL A 52 -19.40 -1.58 3.47
N PHE A 53 -18.78 -0.60 2.80
CA PHE A 53 -18.04 0.50 3.43
C PHE A 53 -18.91 1.74 3.57
N TRP A 54 -19.94 1.65 4.41
CA TRP A 54 -20.80 2.78 4.75
C TRP A 54 -19.95 3.97 5.27
N GLY A 55 -20.32 5.19 4.89
CA GLY A 55 -19.51 6.38 5.21
C GLY A 55 -18.19 6.49 4.44
N ARG A 56 -17.94 5.62 3.44
CA ARG A 56 -16.72 5.60 2.61
C ARG A 56 -15.44 5.27 3.40
N HIS A 57 -15.58 4.59 4.53
CA HIS A 57 -14.46 4.14 5.36
C HIS A 57 -13.88 2.82 4.86
N VAL A 58 -13.14 2.85 3.75
CA VAL A 58 -12.49 1.65 3.17
C VAL A 58 -11.26 1.23 4.00
N TRP A 59 -10.51 2.20 4.51
CA TRP A 59 -9.29 1.94 5.27
C TRP A 59 -9.45 2.29 6.74
N ALA A 60 -8.77 1.54 7.62
CA ALA A 60 -8.59 1.92 9.02
C ALA A 60 -7.97 3.31 9.15
N ARG A 61 -8.16 4.02 10.28
CA ARG A 61 -7.59 5.37 10.48
C ARG A 61 -6.05 5.36 10.47
N GLY A 62 -5.45 4.37 11.12
CA GLY A 62 -4.00 4.21 11.23
C GLY A 62 -3.32 3.73 9.95
N TYR A 63 -1.99 3.71 10.01
CA TYR A 63 -1.11 3.05 9.06
C TYR A 63 0.18 2.68 9.79
N PHE A 64 0.86 1.63 9.31
CA PHE A 64 2.19 1.27 9.77
C PHE A 64 3.21 1.74 8.76
N VAL A 65 4.32 2.30 9.23
CA VAL A 65 5.47 2.65 8.40
C VAL A 65 6.74 2.32 9.16
N HIS A 66 7.69 1.73 8.46
CA HIS A 66 9.03 1.50 9.00
C HIS A 66 10.05 1.89 7.94
N THR A 67 11.05 2.67 8.34
CA THR A 67 12.21 2.97 7.50
C THR A 67 13.16 1.79 7.54
N ARG A 68 13.52 1.27 6.38
CA ARG A 68 14.59 0.30 6.26
C ARG A 68 15.94 1.04 6.35
N GLY A 69 16.82 0.63 7.26
CA GLY A 69 18.22 1.02 7.26
C GLY A 69 19.01 0.29 6.15
N ASN A 70 20.29 -0.05 6.39
CA ASN A 70 21.17 -0.77 5.44
C ASN A 70 20.75 -2.23 5.11
N ALA A 71 19.51 -2.64 5.33
CA ALA A 71 19.11 -4.00 4.96
C ALA A 71 19.23 -4.17 3.43
N THR A 72 19.63 -5.36 2.97
CA THR A 72 19.88 -5.68 1.56
C THR A 72 18.61 -6.20 0.89
N ASP A 73 18.49 -6.07 -0.44
CA ASP A 73 17.22 -6.27 -1.17
C ASP A 73 16.61 -7.66 -0.95
N GLU A 74 17.44 -8.64 -0.59
CA GLU A 74 17.00 -9.95 -0.13
C GLU A 74 16.13 -9.89 1.13
N VAL A 75 16.43 -9.02 2.10
CA VAL A 75 15.67 -8.91 3.35
C VAL A 75 14.27 -8.36 3.11
N ILE A 76 14.10 -7.41 2.18
CA ILE A 76 12.76 -6.93 1.86
C ILE A 76 11.99 -7.97 1.06
N LYS A 77 12.67 -8.61 0.09
CA LYS A 77 12.06 -9.67 -0.69
C LYS A 77 11.52 -10.75 0.24
N MET A 78 12.33 -11.16 1.22
CA MET A 78 11.96 -12.14 2.24
C MET A 78 10.88 -11.62 3.20
N TYR A 79 10.89 -10.34 3.61
CA TYR A 79 9.81 -9.76 4.42
C TYR A 79 8.46 -9.83 3.69
N ILE A 80 8.42 -9.41 2.42
CA ILE A 80 7.19 -9.44 1.62
C ILE A 80 6.78 -10.88 1.33
N GLU A 81 7.74 -11.76 1.05
CA GLU A 81 7.49 -13.20 0.90
C GLU A 81 6.95 -13.84 2.18
N ASN A 82 7.36 -13.37 3.36
CA ASN A 82 6.84 -13.86 4.64
C ASN A 82 5.47 -13.26 5.00
N GLN A 83 5.01 -12.21 4.31
CA GLN A 83 3.62 -11.75 4.40
C GLN A 83 2.66 -12.57 3.52
N LYS A 84 3.18 -13.55 2.75
CA LYS A 84 2.37 -14.44 1.93
C LYS A 84 1.47 -15.28 2.82
N HIS A 85 0.17 -15.04 2.71
CA HIS A 85 -0.83 -16.01 3.12
C HIS A 85 -1.66 -16.55 1.94
N ASP A 86 -1.57 -15.92 0.75
CA ASP A 86 -2.14 -16.35 -0.54
C ASP A 86 -1.41 -15.60 -1.69
N ASP A 87 -1.50 -16.10 -2.94
CA ASP A 87 -0.66 -15.82 -4.14
C ASP A 87 -0.81 -14.42 -4.82
N ASP A 88 -1.08 -13.35 -4.07
CA ASP A 88 -1.47 -12.02 -4.60
C ASP A 88 -0.32 -10.97 -4.70
N ASP A 89 0.92 -11.41 -4.95
CA ASP A 89 2.08 -10.52 -5.13
C ASP A 89 2.04 -9.77 -6.48
N PHE A 90 2.46 -8.50 -6.49
CA PHE A 90 2.69 -7.76 -7.74
C PHE A 90 4.01 -6.99 -7.76
N GLN A 91 4.61 -6.93 -8.95
CA GLN A 91 5.72 -6.04 -9.29
C GLN A 91 5.23 -5.04 -10.33
N ILE A 92 5.73 -3.81 -10.24
CA ILE A 92 5.50 -2.80 -11.27
C ILE A 92 6.73 -2.86 -12.18
N GLU A 93 6.57 -3.30 -13.42
CA GLU A 93 7.59 -3.10 -14.45
C GLU A 93 7.73 -1.59 -14.71
N GLY A 94 8.97 -1.10 -14.63
CA GLY A 94 9.31 0.32 -14.82
C GLY A 94 9.36 0.73 -16.27
#